data_AF-A0A8J8JHL4-F1
#
_entry.id   AF-A0A8J8JHL4-F1
#
_cell.length_a   1.000
_cell.length_b   1.000
_cell.length_c   1.000
_cell.angle_alpha   90.00
_cell.angle_beta   90.00
_cell.angle_gamma   90.00
#
_symmetry.space_group_name_H-M   'P 1'
#
loop_
_entity.id
_entity.type
_entity.pdbx_description
1 polymer ?
#
loop_
_entity_poly.entity_id
_entity_poly.type
_entity_poly.pdbx_seq_one_letter_code
_entity_poly.pdbx_strand_id
1 'polypeptide(L)'
;MLKVELCVGCGVCAKACPYSAISVFEDSVRRIVFDPKKCEECSFECNEACPTGALEGKPDKGKLVFEFAYCAICGKRLNVVKEEAEYLAKKLIELGENPEIAFLCDDCKRKRLFGVANKYEAYLG
;
A
#
# COMPACT_ATOMS: atom_id res chain seq x y z
N MET A 1 11.28 9.22 14.84
CA MET A 1 9.91 9.29 15.34
C MET A 1 8.93 8.82 14.28
N LEU A 2 7.87 8.14 14.72
CA LEU A 2 6.78 7.63 13.88
C LEU A 2 5.54 8.54 13.97
N LYS A 3 5.06 9.02 12.82
CA LYS A 3 3.82 9.79 12.65
C LYS A 3 2.70 8.84 12.22
N VAL A 4 1.98 8.30 13.21
CA VAL A 4 1.03 7.19 13.02
C VAL A 4 -0.08 7.54 12.03
N GLU A 5 -0.58 8.76 12.12
CA GLU A 5 -1.65 9.32 11.28
C GLU A 5 -1.30 9.43 9.79
N LEU A 6 0.00 9.43 9.45
CA LEU A 6 0.47 9.46 8.07
C LEU A 6 0.77 8.06 7.53
N CYS A 7 0.83 7.04 8.37
CA CYS A 7 1.17 5.69 7.94
C CYS A 7 -0.01 5.03 7.23
N VAL A 8 0.19 4.62 5.98
CA VAL A 8 -0.84 3.97 5.15
C VAL A 8 -0.69 2.45 5.10
N GLY A 9 0.16 1.87 5.95
CA GLY A 9 0.27 0.41 6.06
C GLY A 9 0.90 -0.32 4.85
N CYS A 10 1.59 0.37 3.94
CA CYS A 10 2.15 -0.24 2.73
C CYS A 10 3.38 -1.14 2.97
N GLY A 11 4.05 -1.00 4.12
CA GLY A 11 5.16 -1.88 4.51
C GLY A 11 6.47 -1.71 3.74
N VAL A 12 6.59 -0.73 2.84
CA VAL A 12 7.81 -0.50 2.05
C VAL A 12 9.05 -0.19 2.90
N CYS A 13 8.86 0.49 4.04
CA CYS A 13 9.91 0.79 5.00
C CYS A 13 10.54 -0.49 5.61
N ALA A 14 9.76 -1.57 5.76
CA ALA A 14 10.28 -2.86 6.23
C ALA A 14 11.20 -3.51 5.20
N LYS A 15 10.90 -3.37 3.90
CA LYS A 15 11.76 -3.86 2.82
C LYS A 15 13.05 -3.04 2.70
N ALA A 16 12.97 -1.74 2.98
CA ALA A 16 14.11 -0.83 2.91
C ALA A 16 15.05 -0.94 4.12
N CYS A 17 14.57 -1.42 5.27
CA CYS A 17 15.38 -1.47 6.49
C CYS A 17 16.41 -2.61 6.45
N PRO A 18 17.73 -2.32 6.41
CA PRO A 18 18.77 -3.35 6.32
C PRO A 18 18.88 -4.21 7.60
N TYR A 19 18.41 -3.70 8.74
CA TYR A 19 18.50 -4.36 10.03
C TYR A 19 17.21 -5.09 10.46
N SER A 20 16.19 -5.13 9.58
CA SER A 20 14.89 -5.72 9.90
C SER A 20 14.28 -5.16 11.20
N ALA A 21 14.53 -3.87 11.49
CA ALA A 21 13.95 -3.16 12.63
C ALA A 21 12.46 -2.87 12.47
N ILE A 22 11.94 -3.03 11.26
CA ILE A 22 10.54 -2.90 10.92
C ILE A 22 10.08 -4.24 10.33
N SER A 23 8.98 -4.79 10.82
CA SER A 23 8.43 -6.07 10.36
C SER A 23 6.97 -5.92 9.95
N VAL A 24 6.59 -6.62 8.88
CA VAL A 24 5.21 -6.70 8.40
C VAL A 24 4.69 -8.12 8.62
N PHE A 25 3.54 -8.23 9.27
CA PHE A 25 2.83 -9.50 9.47
C PHE A 25 1.46 -9.42 8.83
N GLU A 26 1.05 -10.47 8.13
CA GLU A 26 -0.22 -10.51 7.40
C GLU A 26 -1.00 -11.77 7.76
N ASP A 27 -2.18 -11.58 8.36
CA ASP A 27 -3.14 -12.64 8.65
C ASP A 27 -4.55 -12.24 8.17
N SER A 28 -5.49 -12.05 9.09
CA SER A 28 -6.76 -11.36 8.83
C SER A 28 -6.57 -9.85 8.70
N VAL A 29 -5.49 -9.31 9.27
CA VAL A 29 -5.10 -7.89 9.23
C VAL A 29 -3.62 -7.77 8.84
N ARG A 30 -3.19 -6.58 8.44
CA ARG A 30 -1.76 -6.27 8.31
C ARG A 30 -1.28 -5.56 9.57
N ARG A 31 -0.15 -6.01 10.11
CA ARG A 31 0.51 -5.36 11.25
C ARG A 31 1.90 -4.88 10.87
N ILE A 32 2.22 -3.63 11.20
CA ILE A 32 3.57 -3.09 11.08
C ILE A 32 4.14 -2.89 12.48
N VAL A 33 5.25 -3.56 12.77
CA VAL A 33 5.92 -3.52 14.08
C VAL A 33 7.27 -2.85 13.93
N PHE A 34 7.54 -1.86 14.77
CA PHE A 34 8.80 -1.13 14.85
C PHE A 34 9.52 -1.52 16.14
N ASP A 35 10.74 -2.04 16.00
CA ASP A 35 11.61 -2.44 17.09
C ASP A 35 12.87 -1.55 17.13
N PRO A 36 12.88 -0.48 17.96
CA PRO A 36 14.02 0.43 18.04
C PRO A 36 15.30 -0.23 18.56
N LYS A 37 15.21 -1.41 19.19
CA LYS A 37 16.38 -2.17 19.64
C LYS A 37 17.16 -2.80 18.50
N LYS A 38 16.50 -3.05 17.37
CA LYS A 38 17.14 -3.56 16.14
C LYS A 38 17.57 -2.43 15.20
N CYS A 39 17.19 -1.19 15.49
CA CYS A 39 17.50 -0.04 14.66
C CYS A 39 18.92 0.45 14.98
N GLU A 40 19.88 0.00 14.18
CA GLU A 40 21.28 0.41 14.22
C GLU A 40 21.57 1.57 13.26
N GLU A 41 22.82 2.05 13.27
CA GLU A 41 23.29 3.14 12.41
C GLU A 41 23.22 2.76 10.92
N CYS A 42 22.49 3.56 10.13
CA CYS A 42 22.32 3.45 8.68
C CYS A 42 21.97 4.82 8.11
N SER A 43 21.77 4.90 6.79
CA SER A 43 21.36 6.13 6.09
C SER A 43 19.85 6.42 6.21
N PHE A 44 19.11 5.64 6.99
CA PHE A 44 17.65 5.76 7.15
C PHE A 44 16.85 5.62 5.84
N GLU A 45 17.21 4.65 5.01
CA GLU A 45 16.52 4.33 3.74
C GLU A 45 15.02 4.06 3.95
N CYS A 46 14.63 3.59 5.14
CA CYS A 46 13.22 3.39 5.51
C CYS A 46 12.41 4.70 5.58
N ASN A 47 13.07 5.82 5.88
CA ASN A 47 12.44 7.15 5.91
C ASN A 47 12.23 7.67 4.49
N GLU A 48 13.27 7.56 3.65
CA GLU A 48 13.22 7.98 2.23
C GLU A 48 12.19 7.15 1.43
N ALA A 49 12.13 5.84 1.70
CA ALA A 49 11.18 4.95 1.05
C ALA A 49 9.72 5.22 1.47
N CYS A 50 9.46 5.97 2.55
CA CYS A 50 8.12 6.18 3.07
C CYS A 50 7.36 7.21 2.19
N PRO A 51 6.35 6.80 1.41
CA PRO A 51 5.72 7.68 0.43
C PRO A 51 4.90 8.82 1.06
N THR A 52 4.56 8.68 2.34
CA THR A 52 3.77 9.65 3.11
C THR A 52 4.59 10.44 4.11
N GLY A 53 5.90 10.17 4.23
CA GLY A 53 6.75 10.83 5.23
C GLY A 53 6.38 10.49 6.68
N ALA A 54 5.81 9.30 6.93
CA ALA A 54 5.40 8.85 8.26
C ALA A 54 6.58 8.56 9.21
N LEU A 55 7.82 8.54 8.70
CA LEU A 55 9.03 8.22 9.45
C LEU A 55 10.06 9.34 9.34
N GLU A 56 10.69 9.67 10.46
CA GLU A 56 11.73 10.70 10.54
C GLU A 56 12.80 10.32 11.57
N GLY A 57 14.05 10.16 11.17
CA GLY A 57 15.12 9.61 12.02
C GLY A 57 14.82 8.18 12.52
N LYS A 58 15.30 7.85 13.72
CA LYS A 58 15.07 6.53 14.35
C LYS A 58 13.59 6.39 14.77
N PRO A 59 12.86 5.35 14.33
CA PRO A 59 11.46 5.17 14.74
C PRO A 59 11.36 4.76 16.21
N ASP A 60 10.28 5.20 16.86
CA ASP A 60 9.93 4.74 18.20
C ASP A 60 9.39 3.31 18.16
N LYS A 61 9.29 2.66 19.33
CA LYS A 61 8.57 1.39 19.43
C LYS A 61 7.11 1.61 19.07
N GLY A 62 6.63 0.89 18.06
CA GLY A 62 5.27 1.06 17.55
C GLY A 62 4.70 -0.25 17.01
N LYS A 63 3.39 -0.40 17.12
CA LYS A 63 2.63 -1.47 16.47
C LYS A 63 1.39 -0.87 15.86
N LEU A 64 1.34 -0.87 14.53
CA LEU A 64 0.20 -0.42 13.76
C LEU A 64 -0.56 -1.62 13.21
N VAL A 65 -1.88 -1.50 13.09
CA VAL A 65 -2.78 -2.56 12.61
C VAL A 65 -3.72 -1.93 11.59
N PHE A 66 -3.85 -2.59 10.43
CA PHE A 66 -4.61 -2.10 9.29
C PHE A 66 -5.51 -3.21 8.74
N GLU A 67 -6.73 -2.85 8.39
CA GLU A 67 -7.67 -3.75 7.73
C GLU A 67 -7.38 -3.83 6.23
N PHE A 68 -7.54 -5.02 5.64
CA PHE A 68 -7.35 -5.18 4.21
C PHE A 68 -8.45 -4.47 3.41
N ALA A 69 -8.09 -3.93 2.24
CA ALA A 69 -9.05 -3.48 1.27
C ALA A 69 -9.71 -4.67 0.57
N TYR A 70 -10.89 -4.44 -0.02
CA TYR A 70 -11.65 -5.45 -0.75
C TYR A 70 -11.97 -4.95 -2.15
N CYS A 71 -12.02 -5.89 -3.10
CA CYS A 71 -12.34 -5.57 -4.47
C CYS A 71 -13.78 -5.03 -4.56
N ALA A 72 -13.95 -3.83 -5.10
CA ALA A 72 -15.25 -3.19 -5.26
C ALA A 72 -16.21 -3.94 -6.21
N ILE A 73 -15.70 -4.86 -7.04
CA ILE A 73 -16.52 -5.64 -7.98
C ILE A 73 -16.90 -7.01 -7.43
N CYS A 74 -15.93 -7.78 -6.91
CA CYS A 74 -16.16 -9.17 -6.53
C CYS A 74 -16.03 -9.46 -5.03
N GLY A 75 -15.70 -8.45 -4.21
CA GLY A 75 -15.53 -8.60 -2.77
C GLY A 75 -14.28 -9.39 -2.35
N LYS A 76 -13.41 -9.80 -3.27
CA LYS A 76 -12.15 -10.49 -2.94
C LYS A 76 -11.24 -9.57 -2.12
N ARG A 77 -10.64 -10.09 -1.05
CA ARG A 77 -9.58 -9.42 -0.27
C ARG A 77 -8.41 -9.03 -1.18
N LEU A 78 -7.96 -7.80 -1.08
CA LEU A 78 -6.78 -7.29 -1.80
C LEU A 78 -5.50 -7.51 -0.97
N ASN A 79 -4.35 -7.45 -1.63
CA ASN A 79 -3.03 -7.49 -0.96
C ASN A 79 -2.55 -6.11 -0.48
N VAL A 80 -3.46 -5.14 -0.45
CA VAL A 80 -3.23 -3.79 0.06
C VAL A 80 -4.25 -3.52 1.16
N VAL A 81 -3.87 -2.68 2.11
CA VAL A 81 -4.77 -2.25 3.18
C VAL A 81 -5.67 -1.11 2.71
N LYS A 82 -6.74 -0.82 3.45
CA LYS A 82 -7.70 0.23 3.09
C LYS A 82 -7.00 1.58 2.89
N GLU A 83 -6.16 1.98 3.84
CA GLU A 83 -5.45 3.25 3.83
C GLU A 83 -4.46 3.35 2.66
N GLU A 84 -3.81 2.24 2.30
CA GLU A 84 -2.93 2.15 1.13
C GLU A 84 -3.74 2.31 -0.16
N ALA A 85 -4.89 1.65 -0.28
CA ALA A 85 -5.76 1.79 -1.43
C ALA A 85 -6.32 3.23 -1.57
N GLU A 86 -6.70 3.87 -0.47
CA GLU A 86 -7.14 5.27 -0.45
C GLU A 86 -6.02 6.23 -0.85
N TYR A 87 -4.80 6.00 -0.35
CA TYR A 87 -3.62 6.76 -0.75
C TYR A 87 -3.34 6.64 -2.25
N LEU A 88 -3.38 5.42 -2.79
CA LEU A 88 -3.19 5.17 -4.21
C LEU A 88 -4.32 5.80 -5.06
N ALA A 89 -5.58 5.72 -4.61
CA ALA A 89 -6.70 6.35 -5.29
C ALA A 89 -6.52 7.87 -5.41
N LYS A 90 -6.06 8.53 -4.34
CA LYS A 90 -5.74 9.97 -4.38
C LYS A 90 -4.62 10.26 -5.38
N LYS A 91 -3.56 9.44 -5.40
CA LYS A 91 -2.45 9.60 -6.35
C LYS A 91 -2.88 9.41 -7.80
N LEU A 92 -3.78 8.47 -8.08
CA LEU A 92 -4.36 8.28 -9.41
C LEU A 92 -5.13 9.54 -9.87
N ILE A 93 -5.91 10.16 -8.99
CA ILE A 93 -6.62 11.42 -9.31
C ILE A 93 -5.62 12.53 -9.68
N GLU A 94 -4.53 12.68 -8.90
CA GLU A 94 -3.48 13.66 -9.18
C GLU A 94 -2.81 13.44 -10.55
N LEU A 95 -2.82 12.20 -11.06
CA LEU A 95 -2.30 11.82 -12.38
C LEU A 95 -3.36 11.87 -13.50
N GLY A 96 -4.61 12.24 -13.20
CA GLY A 96 -5.71 12.21 -14.18
C GLY A 96 -6.23 10.81 -14.49
N GLU A 97 -5.92 9.83 -13.64
CA GLU A 97 -6.29 8.42 -13.79
C GLU A 97 -7.53 8.06 -12.96
N ASN A 98 -8.16 6.92 -13.26
CA ASN A 98 -9.34 6.46 -12.53
C ASN A 98 -8.99 5.91 -11.13
N PRO A 99 -9.45 6.54 -10.03
CA PRO A 99 -9.15 6.09 -8.66
C PRO A 99 -9.73 4.74 -8.28
N GLU A 100 -10.83 4.30 -8.92
CA GLU A 100 -11.48 3.02 -8.62
C GLU A 100 -10.52 1.84 -8.78
N ILE A 101 -9.52 1.98 -9.66
CA ILE A 101 -8.53 0.94 -9.96
C ILE A 101 -7.76 0.53 -8.69
N ALA A 102 -7.56 1.43 -7.72
CA ALA A 102 -6.92 1.11 -6.44
C ALA A 102 -7.70 0.09 -5.60
N PHE A 103 -9.01 -0.04 -5.83
CA PHE A 103 -9.91 -0.96 -5.14
C PHE A 103 -10.33 -2.15 -6.01
N LEU A 104 -9.58 -2.49 -7.06
CA LEU A 104 -9.86 -3.66 -7.91
C LEU A 104 -8.77 -4.73 -7.76
N CYS A 105 -9.18 -6.00 -7.73
CA CYS A 105 -8.25 -7.11 -7.86
C CYS A 105 -7.80 -7.25 -9.32
N ASP A 106 -6.65 -7.90 -9.54
CA ASP A 106 -6.05 -8.04 -10.87
C ASP A 106 -6.97 -8.73 -11.88
N ASP A 107 -7.80 -9.67 -11.42
CA ASP A 107 -8.78 -10.36 -12.27
C ASP A 107 -9.88 -9.42 -12.75
N CYS A 108 -10.43 -8.59 -11.85
CA CYS A 108 -11.45 -7.61 -12.20
C CYS A 108 -10.90 -6.47 -13.07
N LYS A 109 -9.63 -6.06 -12.85
CA LYS A 109 -8.93 -5.10 -13.74
C LYS A 109 -8.82 -5.66 -15.16
N ARG A 110 -8.31 -6.89 -15.29
CA ARG A 110 -8.17 -7.56 -16.59
C ARG A 110 -9.50 -7.72 -17.32
N LYS A 111 -10.55 -8.15 -16.62
CA LYS A 111 -11.90 -8.27 -17.22
C LYS A 111 -12.44 -6.94 -17.76
N ARG A 112 -12.20 -5.81 -17.06
CA ARG A 112 -12.56 -4.49 -17.57
C ARG A 112 -11.80 -4.15 -18.86
N LEU A 113 -10.50 -4.44 -18.93
CA LEU A 113 -9.68 -4.22 -20.13
C LEU A 113 -10.18 -5.05 -21.32
N PHE A 114 -10.45 -6.34 -21.14
CA PHE A 114 -11.02 -7.19 -22.20
C PHE A 114 -12.39 -6.69 -22.66
N GLY A 115 -13.22 -6.19 -21.73
CA GLY A 115 -14.50 -5.57 -22.08
C GLY A 115 -14.35 -4.32 -22.97
N VAL A 116 -13.27 -3.55 -22.81
CA VAL A 116 -12.96 -2.41 -23.68
C VAL A 116 -12.44 -2.89 -25.04
N ALA A 117 -11.53 -3.87 -25.06
CA ALA A 117 -11.01 -4.44 -26.31
C ALA A 117 -12.12 -5.02 -27.19
N ASN A 118 -13.04 -5.81 -26.62
CA ASN A 118 -14.16 -6.39 -27.35
C ASN A 118 -15.11 -5.31 -27.91
N LYS A 119 -15.34 -4.22 -27.16
CA LYS A 119 -16.14 -3.09 -27.66
C LYS A 119 -15.46 -2.38 -28.82
N TYR A 120 -14.14 -2.28 -28.78
CA TYR A 120 -13.35 -1.67 -29.84
C TYR A 120 -13.36 -2.53 -31.11
N GLU A 121 -13.20 -3.85 -30.99
CA GLU A 121 -13.37 -4.79 -32.10
C GLU A 121 -14.77 -4.66 -32.70
N ALA A 122 -15.83 -4.69 -31.87
CA ALA A 122 -17.20 -4.52 -32.34
C ALA A 122 -17.48 -3.16 -33.02
N TYR A 123 -16.71 -2.12 -32.70
CA TYR A 123 -16.80 -0.82 -33.37
C TYR A 123 -16.14 -0.84 -34.76
N LEU A 124 -15.12 -1.67 -34.96
CA LEU A 124 -14.37 -1.77 -36.22
C LEU A 124 -15.00 -2.72 -37.25
N GLY A 125 -15.92 -3.60 -36.84
CA GLY A 125 -16.65 -4.53 -37.72
C GLY A 125 -16.08 -5.93 -37.67
#